data_AF-A0A564WVJ7-F1
#
_entry.id   AF-A0A564WVJ7-F1
#
_cell.length_a   1.000
_cell.length_b   1.000
_cell.length_c   1.000
_cell.angle_alpha   90.00
_cell.angle_beta   90.00
_cell.angle_gamma   90.00
#
_symmetry.space_group_name_H-M   'P 1'
#
loop_
_entity.id
_entity.type
_entity.pdbx_description
1 polymer ?
#
loop_
_entity_poly.entity_id
_entity_poly.type
_entity_poly.pdbx_seq_one_letter_code
_entity_poly.pdbx_strand_id
1 'polypeptide(L)'
;MSKKGYSRPGLFGTMKHYDADGNFIGESRPGWLGSMENYDANGNKTGESRPGWLGSMENYDANGNKIGESRPDCFGNMNHYNENGHKTGHSDKGIFGGWNHFDE
;
A
#
# COMPACT_ATOMS: atom_id res chain seq x y z
N MET A 1 4.72 14.76 -10.02
CA MET A 1 3.80 14.02 -9.12
C MET A 1 2.36 14.11 -9.63
N SER A 2 1.90 13.04 -10.30
CA SER A 2 0.49 12.82 -10.62
C SER A 2 -0.14 11.94 -9.55
N LYS A 3 -1.40 12.21 -9.21
CA LYS A 3 -2.17 11.31 -8.34
C LYS A 3 -2.42 10.02 -9.11
N LYS A 4 -1.89 8.90 -8.60
CA LYS A 4 -2.07 7.57 -9.18
C LYS A 4 -3.40 6.95 -8.79
N GLY A 5 -3.88 7.28 -7.60
CA GLY A 5 -5.09 6.69 -7.04
C GLY A 5 -5.27 7.04 -5.57
N TYR A 6 -6.18 6.34 -4.92
CA TYR A 6 -6.43 6.49 -3.50
C TYR A 6 -6.96 5.20 -2.88
N SER A 7 -6.74 5.06 -1.58
CA SER A 7 -7.26 3.96 -0.77
C SER A 7 -8.25 4.46 0.25
N ARG A 8 -9.27 3.65 0.55
CA ARG A 8 -10.28 3.94 1.57
C ARG A 8 -10.41 2.80 2.57
N PRO A 9 -10.56 3.10 3.86
CA PRO A 9 -10.82 2.07 4.85
C PRO A 9 -12.18 1.41 4.58
N GLY A 10 -12.18 0.09 4.63
CA GLY A 10 -13.35 -0.77 4.59
C GLY A 10 -13.63 -1.38 5.97
N LEU A 11 -14.44 -2.43 5.98
CA LEU A 11 -14.83 -3.13 7.21
C LEU A 11 -13.65 -3.98 7.72
N PHE A 12 -13.53 -4.16 9.04
CA PHE A 12 -12.53 -5.02 9.67
C PHE A 12 -11.07 -4.70 9.31
N GLY A 13 -10.73 -3.43 9.08
CA GLY A 13 -9.37 -3.00 8.76
C GLY A 13 -8.94 -3.29 7.32
N THR A 14 -9.88 -3.70 6.45
CA THR A 14 -9.63 -3.78 5.01
C THR A 14 -9.39 -2.38 4.43
N MET A 15 -8.63 -2.30 3.35
CA MET A 15 -8.39 -1.08 2.59
C MET A 15 -8.74 -1.32 1.14
N LYS A 16 -9.69 -0.58 0.59
CA LYS A 16 -10.05 -0.66 -0.83
C LYS A 16 -9.22 0.32 -1.64
N HIS A 17 -8.70 -0.12 -2.77
CA HIS A 17 -7.86 0.66 -3.66
C HIS A 17 -8.63 1.08 -4.92
N TYR A 18 -8.43 2.33 -5.31
CA TYR A 18 -9.03 2.93 -6.48
C TYR A 18 -7.95 3.61 -7.31
N ASP A 19 -8.08 3.55 -8.64
CA ASP A 19 -7.24 4.32 -9.56
C ASP A 19 -7.59 5.83 -9.52
N ALA A 20 -6.91 6.63 -10.34
CA ALA A 20 -7.14 8.06 -10.44
C ALA A 20 -8.55 8.42 -10.93
N ASP A 21 -9.16 7.58 -11.76
CA ASP A 21 -10.51 7.74 -12.31
C ASP A 21 -11.60 7.28 -11.33
N GLY A 22 -11.22 6.59 -10.25
CA GLY A 22 -12.10 6.09 -9.21
C GLY A 22 -12.62 4.67 -9.45
N ASN A 23 -12.05 3.92 -10.39
CA ASN A 23 -12.36 2.51 -10.58
C ASN A 23 -11.72 1.67 -9.47
N PHE A 24 -12.44 0.66 -9.01
CA PHE A 24 -11.93 -0.30 -8.03
C PHE A 24 -10.88 -1.21 -8.68
N ILE A 25 -9.67 -1.23 -8.12
CA ILE A 25 -8.54 -2.00 -8.66
C ILE A 25 -8.10 -3.14 -7.74
N GLY A 26 -8.60 -3.18 -6.50
CA GLY A 26 -8.25 -4.22 -5.54
C GLY A 26 -8.43 -3.79 -4.10
N GLU A 27 -8.00 -4.63 -3.17
CA GLU A 27 -8.04 -4.34 -1.73
C GLU A 27 -6.92 -5.02 -0.94
N SER A 28 -6.48 -4.39 0.13
CA SER A 28 -5.65 -5.00 1.17
C SER A 28 -6.52 -5.50 2.32
N ARG A 29 -6.22 -6.68 2.84
CA ARG A 29 -6.89 -7.27 4.01
C ARG A 29 -5.87 -7.50 5.13
N PRO A 30 -6.22 -7.28 6.40
CA PRO A 30 -5.32 -7.61 7.50
C PRO A 30 -5.01 -9.11 7.52
N GLY A 31 -3.73 -9.44 7.59
CA GLY A 31 -3.21 -10.79 7.76
C GLY A 31 -2.66 -11.02 9.17
N TRP A 32 -1.84 -12.06 9.30
CA TRP A 32 -1.22 -12.47 10.57
C TRP A 32 -0.12 -11.48 11.01
N LEU A 33 -0.04 -11.21 12.32
CA LEU A 33 0.99 -10.35 12.94
C LEU A 33 1.13 -8.95 12.31
N GLY A 34 0.02 -8.35 11.88
CA GLY A 34 0.01 -7.00 11.31
C GLY A 34 0.49 -6.94 9.85
N SER A 35 0.59 -8.08 9.16
CA SER A 35 0.71 -8.09 7.71
C SER A 35 -0.59 -7.61 7.04
N MET A 36 -0.49 -7.27 5.77
CA MET A 36 -1.60 -6.95 4.89
C MET A 36 -1.49 -7.79 3.62
N GLU A 37 -2.53 -8.54 3.30
CA GLU A 37 -2.60 -9.32 2.06
C GLU A 37 -3.27 -8.48 0.98
N ASN A 38 -2.64 -8.40 -0.19
CA ASN A 38 -3.11 -7.58 -1.31
C ASN A 38 -3.83 -8.46 -2.34
N TYR A 39 -5.00 -7.99 -2.78
CA TYR A 39 -5.84 -8.68 -3.75
C TYR A 39 -6.17 -7.76 -4.92
N ASP A 40 -6.27 -8.34 -6.12
CA ASP A 40 -6.78 -7.64 -7.31
C ASP A 40 -8.31 -7.44 -7.24
N ALA A 41 -8.85 -6.71 -8.22
CA ALA A 41 -10.30 -6.48 -8.32
C ALA A 41 -11.14 -7.77 -8.50
N ASN A 42 -10.52 -8.87 -8.93
CA ASN A 42 -11.16 -10.18 -9.09
C ASN A 42 -11.07 -11.03 -7.81
N GLY A 43 -10.35 -10.57 -6.79
CA GLY A 43 -10.15 -11.29 -5.53
C GLY A 43 -8.97 -12.26 -5.51
N ASN A 44 -8.07 -12.22 -6.50
CA ASN A 44 -6.85 -13.03 -6.50
C ASN A 44 -5.77 -12.35 -5.66
N LYS A 45 -5.04 -13.11 -4.84
CA LYS A 45 -3.91 -12.59 -4.05
C LYS A 45 -2.77 -12.20 -5.00
N THR A 46 -2.40 -10.93 -5.00
CA THR A 46 -1.32 -10.37 -5.83
C THR A 46 -0.01 -10.21 -5.08
N GLY A 47 -0.07 -10.21 -3.75
CA GLY A 47 1.09 -10.08 -2.89
C GLY A 47 0.70 -9.81 -1.45
N GLU A 48 1.67 -9.34 -0.67
CA GLU A 48 1.44 -8.96 0.72
C GLU A 48 2.48 -7.95 1.21
N SER A 49 2.11 -7.20 2.23
CA SER A 49 2.95 -6.24 2.92
C SER A 49 3.16 -6.72 4.35
N ARG A 50 4.40 -6.79 4.82
CA ARG A 50 4.74 -7.24 6.17
C ARG A 50 5.38 -6.10 6.96
N PRO A 51 5.11 -5.97 8.26
CA PRO A 51 5.77 -4.97 9.09
C PRO A 51 7.28 -5.25 9.16
N GLY A 52 8.07 -4.21 8.91
CA GLY A 52 9.52 -4.21 8.99
C GLY A 52 10.04 -3.39 10.18
N TRP A 53 11.32 -3.01 10.12
CA TRP A 53 11.98 -2.24 11.16
C TRP A 53 11.47 -0.78 11.22
N LEU A 54 11.33 -0.23 12.42
CA LEU A 54 10.91 1.17 12.67
C LEU A 54 9.61 1.59 11.97
N GLY A 55 8.64 0.67 11.87
CA GLY A 55 7.33 0.96 11.28
C GLY A 55 7.33 0.99 9.75
N SER A 56 8.39 0.51 9.10
CA SER A 56 8.35 0.24 7.66
C SER A 56 7.41 -0.91 7.34
N MET A 57 7.03 -1.02 6.07
CA MET A 57 6.30 -2.15 5.50
C MET A 57 7.06 -2.68 4.30
N GLU A 58 7.43 -3.94 4.35
CA GLU A 58 8.09 -4.63 3.24
C GLU A 58 7.03 -5.23 2.32
N ASN A 59 7.14 -4.98 1.02
CA ASN A 59 6.18 -5.43 0.02
C ASN A 59 6.72 -6.66 -0.70
N TYR A 60 5.89 -7.69 -0.82
CA TYR A 60 6.21 -8.97 -1.45
C TYR A 60 5.21 -9.26 -2.58
N ASP A 61 5.69 -9.89 -3.65
CA ASP A 61 4.84 -10.42 -4.71
C ASP A 61 4.08 -11.69 -4.28
N ALA A 62 3.21 -12.21 -5.14
CA ALA A 62 2.47 -13.44 -4.89
C ALA A 62 3.36 -14.70 -4.71
N ASN A 63 4.61 -14.66 -5.18
CA ASN A 63 5.59 -15.73 -5.03
C ASN A 63 6.40 -15.61 -3.74
N GLY A 64 6.23 -14.53 -2.97
CA GLY A 64 6.97 -14.25 -1.75
C GLY A 64 8.34 -13.57 -1.97
N ASN A 65 8.61 -13.02 -3.15
CA ASN A 65 9.81 -12.22 -3.40
C ASN A 65 9.57 -10.78 -2.95
N LYS A 66 10.55 -10.19 -2.26
CA LYS A 66 10.49 -8.78 -1.86
C LYS A 66 10.65 -7.89 -3.10
N ILE A 67 9.64 -7.08 -3.39
CA ILE A 67 9.60 -6.17 -4.55
C ILE A 67 9.83 -4.70 -4.16
N GLY A 68 9.80 -4.41 -2.87
CA GLY A 68 10.05 -3.06 -2.37
C GLY A 68 9.71 -2.91 -0.90
N GLU A 69 9.67 -1.67 -0.45
CA GLU A 69 9.28 -1.32 0.90
C GLU A 69 8.66 0.06 0.95
N SER A 70 7.94 0.32 2.04
CA SER A 70 7.29 1.59 2.32
C SER A 70 7.74 2.05 3.69
N ARG A 71 8.19 3.30 3.82
CA ARG A 71 8.75 3.83 5.07
C ARG A 71 7.99 5.08 5.50
N PRO A 72 7.60 5.18 6.78
CA PRO A 72 6.95 6.37 7.27
C PRO A 72 7.92 7.56 7.29
N ASP A 73 7.42 8.75 6.98
CA ASP A 73 8.14 10.00 7.22
C ASP A 73 7.78 10.62 8.57
N CYS A 74 8.40 11.76 8.90
CA CYS A 74 8.15 12.48 10.16
C CYS A 74 6.75 13.12 10.25
N PHE A 75 6.00 13.16 9.15
CA PHE A 75 4.63 13.68 9.09
C PHE A 75 3.58 12.56 9.09
N GLY A 76 4.03 11.30 9.12
CA GLY A 76 3.16 10.13 9.10
C GLY A 76 2.63 9.75 7.72
N ASN A 77 3.20 10.31 6.65
CA ASN A 77 3.03 9.85 5.29
C ASN A 77 3.95 8.65 5.02
N MET A 78 3.75 7.95 3.92
CA MET A 78 4.51 6.74 3.59
C MET A 78 5.25 6.93 2.27
N ASN A 79 6.58 6.88 2.28
CA ASN A 79 7.39 6.88 1.06
C ASN A 79 7.57 5.45 0.55
N HIS A 80 7.43 5.22 -0.75
CA HIS A 80 7.58 3.92 -1.38
C HIS A 80 8.93 3.82 -2.10
N TYR A 81 9.58 2.68 -1.94
CA TYR A 81 10.87 2.37 -2.52
C TYR A 81 10.79 1.03 -3.24
N ASN A 82 11.48 0.91 -4.37
CA ASN A 82 11.68 -0.37 -5.05
C ASN A 82 12.77 -1.21 -4.35
N GLU A 83 12.97 -2.43 -4.84
CA GLU A 83 14.03 -3.35 -4.37
C GLU A 83 15.45 -2.75 -4.37
N ASN A 84 15.72 -1.79 -5.25
CA ASN A 84 17.02 -1.11 -5.36
C ASN A 84 17.14 0.10 -4.40
N GLY A 85 16.12 0.37 -3.59
CA GLY A 85 16.09 1.49 -2.66
C GLY A 85 15.81 2.86 -3.31
N HIS A 86 15.40 2.89 -4.58
CA HIS A 86 14.97 4.13 -5.23
C HIS A 86 13.53 4.42 -4.91
N LYS A 87 13.25 5.68 -4.56
CA LYS A 87 11.90 6.14 -4.27
C LYS A 87 11.06 6.11 -5.55
N THR A 88 9.90 5.47 -5.48
CA THR A 88 8.97 5.31 -6.61
C THR A 88 7.71 6.16 -6.45
N GLY A 89 7.45 6.64 -5.25
CA GLY A 89 6.30 7.48 -4.95
C GLY A 89 6.09 7.64 -3.45
N HIS A 90 4.93 8.18 -3.09
CA HIS A 90 4.53 8.33 -1.70
C HIS A 90 3.00 8.26 -1.53
N SER A 91 2.58 8.03 -0.29
CA SER A 91 1.18 8.01 0.12
C SER A 91 0.95 8.97 1.27
N ASP A 92 -0.03 9.84 1.10
CA ASP A 92 -0.42 10.80 2.13
C ASP A 92 -1.70 10.35 2.83
N LYS A 93 -1.75 10.53 4.15
CA LYS A 93 -2.96 10.25 4.92
C LYS A 93 -4.05 11.26 4.57
N GLY A 94 -5.20 10.75 4.15
CA GLY A 94 -6.42 11.52 3.97
C GLY A 94 -7.12 11.76 5.31
N ILE A 95 -7.92 12.84 5.37
CA ILE A 95 -8.66 13.29 6.57
C ILE A 95 -9.71 12.28 7.09
N PHE A 96 -10.05 11.25 6.32
CA PHE A 96 -11.00 10.19 6.69
C PHE A 96 -10.34 8.80 6.85
N GLY A 97 -9.04 8.76 7.16
CA GLY A 97 -8.31 7.50 7.34
C GLY A 97 -8.01 6.74 6.03
N GLY A 98 -8.30 7.36 4.88
CA GLY A 98 -7.86 6.90 3.57
C GLY A 98 -6.43 7.33 3.26
N TRP A 99 -5.92 6.93 2.11
CA TRP A 99 -4.60 7.32 1.61
C TRP A 99 -4.72 7.85 0.19
N ASN A 100 -3.95 8.88 -0.16
CA ASN A 100 -3.79 9.32 -1.56
C ASN A 100 -2.41 8.89 -2.03
N HIS A 101 -2.34 8.28 -3.22
CA HIS A 101 -1.09 7.75 -3.77
C HIS A 101 -0.58 8.64 -4.90
N PHE A 102 0.71 8.94 -4.86
CA PHE A 102 1.40 9.80 -5.83
C PHE A 102 2.66 9.09 -6.32
N ASP A 103 2.90 9.16 -7.63
CA ASP A 103 4.20 8.78 -8.20
C ASP A 103 5.21 9.93 -8.00
N GLU A 104 6.51 9.59 -7.99
CA GLU A 104 7.63 10.55 -7.95
C GLU A 104 7.61 11.51 -9.15
#